data_AF-A0A924XG62-F1
#
_entry.id   AF-A0A924XG62-F1
#
_cell.length_a   1.000
_cell.length_b   1.000
_cell.length_c   1.000
_cell.angle_alpha   90.00
_cell.angle_beta   90.00
_cell.angle_gamma   90.00
#
_symmetry.space_group_name_H-M   'P 1'
#
loop_
_entity.id
_entity.type
_entity.pdbx_description
1 polymer ?
#
loop_
_entity_poly.entity_id
_entity_poly.type
_entity_poly.pdbx_seq_one_letter_code
_entity_poly.pdbx_strand_id
1 'polypeptide(L)'
;MTFPTPATWQAQVKQTRFARLGEDIETDVVVIGAGLTGLVTAARLVRSGNSVVVMERSRVGSGTSGYTTAHVTALLDSSYHAIQSKFGKDAAKLVARAMTEAIDELEQLAQSCCKPRSRRTDLMS
;
A
#
# COMPACT_ATOMS: atom_id res chain seq x y z
N MET A 1 3.21 22.72 10.58
CA MET A 1 2.01 21.87 10.71
C MET A 1 2.34 20.75 11.68
N THR A 2 1.73 20.76 12.86
CA THR A 2 1.83 19.68 13.85
C THR A 2 0.78 18.64 13.48
N PHE A 3 1.18 17.41 13.17
CA PHE A 3 0.20 16.35 12.90
C PHE A 3 -0.49 15.95 14.22
N PRO A 4 -1.81 15.67 14.20
CA PRO A 4 -2.56 15.28 15.39
C PRO A 4 -2.13 13.91 15.93
N THR A 5 -2.74 13.46 17.02
CA THR A 5 -2.51 12.14 17.63
C THR A 5 -2.48 11.03 16.56
N PRO A 6 -1.45 10.17 16.54
CA PRO A 6 -1.38 9.06 15.59
C PRO A 6 -2.54 8.09 15.79
N ALA A 7 -2.91 7.36 14.74
CA ALA A 7 -3.93 6.33 14.84
C ALA A 7 -3.52 5.24 15.85
N THR A 8 -4.48 4.64 16.54
CA THR A 8 -4.21 3.65 17.59
C THR A 8 -3.39 2.46 17.09
N TRP A 9 -3.66 1.99 15.87
CA TRP A 9 -2.90 0.91 15.25
C TRP A 9 -1.44 1.28 14.97
N GLN A 10 -1.11 2.57 14.74
CA GLN A 10 0.28 2.99 14.58
C GLN A 10 1.09 2.81 15.86
N ALA A 11 0.46 2.96 17.03
CA ALA A 11 1.10 2.74 18.32
C ALA A 11 1.42 1.25 18.57
N GLN A 12 0.73 0.35 17.87
CA GLN A 12 0.88 -1.10 18.03
C GLN A 12 1.89 -1.72 17.06
N VAL A 13 2.30 -0.99 16.01
CA VAL A 13 3.25 -1.49 15.00
C VAL A 13 4.65 -0.97 15.25
N LYS A 14 5.65 -1.87 15.13
CA LYS A 14 7.05 -1.48 15.17
C LYS A 14 7.38 -0.65 13.95
N GLN A 15 7.72 0.62 14.17
CA GLN A 15 8.14 1.52 13.11
C GLN A 15 9.47 1.07 12.51
N THR A 16 9.49 0.86 11.19
CA THR A 16 10.72 0.57 10.45
C THR A 16 11.46 1.87 10.12
N ARG A 17 12.79 1.80 10.18
CA ARG A 17 13.67 2.88 9.72
C ARG A 17 14.52 2.35 8.58
N PHE A 18 14.57 3.11 7.50
CA PHE A 18 15.41 2.85 6.35
C PHE A 18 16.54 3.89 6.31
N ALA A 19 17.66 3.52 5.71
CA ALA A 19 18.76 4.46 5.50
C ALA A 19 18.32 5.60 4.57
N ARG A 20 18.92 6.78 4.74
CA ARG A 20 18.78 7.85 3.75
C ARG A 20 19.52 7.43 2.49
N LEU A 21 19.01 7.87 1.34
CA LEU A 21 19.72 7.75 0.07
C LEU A 21 21.04 8.53 0.18
N GLY A 22 22.16 7.83 0.06
CA GLY A 22 23.51 8.41 0.17
C GLY A 22 24.29 8.38 -1.15
N GLU A 23 23.77 7.67 -2.14
CA GLU A 23 24.37 7.47 -3.46
C GLU A 23 23.27 7.37 -4.51
N ASP A 24 23.66 7.47 -5.78
CA ASP A 24 22.75 7.28 -6.89
C ASP A 24 22.40 5.80 -7.05
N ILE A 25 21.11 5.50 -7.23
CA ILE A 25 20.62 4.13 -7.44
C ILE A 25 19.96 4.06 -8.81
N GLU A 26 20.43 3.14 -9.65
CA GLU A 26 19.76 2.79 -10.90
C GLU A 26 18.64 1.77 -10.62
N THR A 27 17.47 2.01 -11.20
CA THR A 27 16.30 1.13 -11.08
C THR A 27 15.34 1.38 -12.25
N ASP A 28 14.52 0.39 -12.58
CA ASP A 28 13.50 0.51 -13.63
C ASP A 28 12.40 1.51 -13.23
N VAL A 29 11.99 1.49 -11.96
CA VAL A 29 10.91 2.35 -11.46
C VAL A 29 11.20 2.91 -10.07
N VAL A 30 11.01 4.21 -9.92
CA VAL A 30 11.02 4.89 -8.62
C VAL A 30 9.58 5.24 -8.20
N VAL A 31 9.19 4.80 -7.01
CA VAL A 31 7.91 5.14 -6.38
C VAL A 31 8.13 6.20 -5.30
N ILE A 32 7.50 7.36 -5.46
CA ILE A 32 7.56 8.45 -4.48
C ILE A 32 6.36 8.36 -3.52
N GLY A 33 6.65 8.15 -2.24
CA GLY A 33 5.70 8.06 -1.14
C GLY A 33 5.52 6.63 -0.64
N ALA A 34 5.88 6.37 0.61
CA ALA A 34 5.73 5.05 1.24
C ALA A 34 4.41 4.92 2.02
N GLY A 35 3.31 5.42 1.45
CA GLY A 35 1.94 5.17 1.93
C GLY A 35 1.37 3.86 1.39
N LEU A 36 0.12 3.54 1.74
CA LEU A 36 -0.56 2.31 1.28
C LEU A 36 -0.52 2.16 -0.25
N THR A 37 -0.91 3.21 -0.98
CA THR A 37 -0.92 3.20 -2.45
C THR A 37 0.45 2.97 -3.05
N GLY A 38 1.48 3.66 -2.54
CA GLY A 38 2.85 3.52 -3.03
C GLY A 38 3.40 2.11 -2.78
N LEU A 39 3.16 1.55 -1.60
CA LEU A 39 3.61 0.20 -1.25
C LEU A 39 2.91 -0.89 -2.07
N VAL A 40 1.59 -0.80 -2.26
CA VAL A 40 0.84 -1.74 -3.11
C VAL A 40 1.32 -1.63 -4.56
N THR A 41 1.52 -0.41 -5.06
CA THR A 41 2.06 -0.17 -6.41
C THR A 41 3.45 -0.80 -6.57
N ALA A 42 4.35 -0.54 -5.62
CA ALA A 42 5.70 -1.12 -5.64
C ALA A 42 5.65 -2.65 -5.60
N ALA A 43 4.79 -3.24 -4.76
CA ALA A 43 4.64 -4.69 -4.68
C ALA A 43 4.16 -5.30 -6.01
N ARG A 44 3.21 -4.65 -6.70
CA ARG A 44 2.75 -5.07 -8.03
C ARG A 44 3.87 -4.98 -9.06
N LEU A 45 4.62 -3.88 -9.08
CA LEU A 45 5.74 -3.68 -10.02
C LEU A 45 6.85 -4.70 -9.84
N VAL A 46 7.21 -5.01 -8.58
CA VAL A 46 8.18 -6.06 -8.24
C VAL A 46 7.69 -7.43 -8.70
N ARG A 47 6.40 -7.75 -8.49
CA ARG A 47 5.80 -9.01 -8.98
C ARG A 47 5.81 -9.12 -10.50
N SER A 48 5.75 -7.99 -11.21
CA SER A 48 5.90 -7.92 -12.66
C SER A 48 7.36 -7.97 -13.14
N GLY A 49 8.33 -8.17 -12.25
CA GLY A 49 9.74 -8.36 -12.59
C GLY A 49 10.58 -7.08 -12.67
N ASN A 50 10.04 -5.93 -12.27
CA ASN A 50 10.79 -4.66 -12.26
C ASN A 50 11.64 -4.55 -10.98
N SER A 51 12.83 -3.98 -11.10
CA SER A 51 13.53 -3.38 -9.96
C SER A 51 12.80 -2.11 -9.55
N VAL A 52 12.55 -1.94 -8.24
CA VAL A 52 11.76 -0.81 -7.73
C VAL A 52 12.41 -0.23 -6.49
N VAL A 53 12.58 1.10 -6.50
CA VAL A 53 12.97 1.88 -5.33
C VAL A 53 11.77 2.67 -4.82
N VAL A 54 11.49 2.58 -3.51
CA VAL A 54 10.46 3.41 -2.85
C VAL A 54 11.15 4.48 -2.01
N MET A 55 10.82 5.74 -2.26
CA MET A 55 11.35 6.88 -1.50
C MET A 55 10.27 7.57 -0.70
N GLU A 56 10.56 7.84 0.57
CA GLU A 56 9.67 8.57 1.47
C GLU A 56 10.48 9.63 2.23
N ARG A 57 9.94 10.85 2.32
CA ARG A 57 10.57 11.95 3.03
C ARG A 57 10.62 11.71 4.54
N SER A 58 9.59 11.06 5.08
CA SER A 58 9.38 10.87 6.51
C SER A 58 9.60 9.41 6.93
N ARG A 59 8.54 8.69 7.32
CA ARG A 59 8.57 7.26 7.64
C ARG A 59 7.51 6.53 6.84
N VAL A 60 7.71 5.23 6.66
CA VAL A 60 6.72 4.38 6.02
C VAL A 60 5.38 4.50 6.74
N GLY A 61 4.33 4.77 5.97
CA GLY A 61 2.98 4.93 6.49
C GLY A 61 2.75 6.16 7.36
N SER A 62 3.68 7.12 7.47
CA SER A 62 3.50 8.29 8.34
C SER A 62 2.70 9.44 7.71
N GLY A 63 2.29 9.32 6.44
CA GLY A 63 1.39 10.28 5.78
C GLY A 63 -0.08 9.96 6.08
N THR A 64 -0.99 10.34 5.17
CA THR A 64 -2.44 10.13 5.29
C THR A 64 -2.83 8.71 5.72
N SER A 65 -2.21 7.69 5.12
CA SER A 65 -2.49 6.29 5.45
C SER A 65 -2.37 6.01 6.95
N GLY A 66 -1.38 6.62 7.59
CA GLY A 66 -1.07 6.49 9.01
C GLY A 66 -2.06 7.10 9.99
N TYR A 67 -2.83 8.07 9.52
CA TYR A 67 -3.82 8.79 10.31
C TYR A 67 -5.25 8.34 10.01
N THR A 68 -5.40 7.23 9.30
CA THR A 68 -6.70 6.57 9.08
C THR A 68 -6.99 5.58 10.20
N THR A 69 -8.23 5.08 10.27
CA THR A 69 -8.61 3.96 11.15
C THR A 69 -8.11 2.60 10.65
N ALA A 70 -7.36 2.56 9.54
CA ALA A 70 -6.98 1.34 8.83
C ALA A 70 -8.18 0.44 8.47
N HIS A 71 -9.33 1.05 8.21
CA HIS A 71 -10.55 0.34 7.84
C HIS A 71 -10.54 0.00 6.34
N VAL A 72 -10.75 -1.29 6.04
CA VAL A 72 -10.80 -1.81 4.67
C VAL A 72 -12.14 -2.52 4.51
N THR A 73 -12.91 -2.14 3.48
CA THR A 73 -14.27 -2.66 3.27
C THR A 73 -14.65 -2.63 1.79
N ALA A 74 -15.53 -3.56 1.40
CA ALA A 74 -16.18 -3.57 0.09
C ALA A 74 -17.55 -2.85 0.14
N LEU A 75 -17.92 -2.27 1.28
CA LEU A 75 -19.07 -1.39 1.40
C LEU A 75 -18.68 0.00 0.91
N LEU A 76 -19.50 0.55 0.04
CA LEU A 76 -19.31 1.86 -0.55
C LEU A 76 -20.34 2.84 0.03
N ASP A 77 -19.98 4.12 0.08
CA ASP A 77 -20.92 5.18 0.44
C ASP A 77 -22.14 5.19 -0.50
N SER A 78 -21.94 4.81 -1.76
CA SER A 78 -23.01 4.53 -2.71
C SER A 78 -23.38 3.06 -2.68
N SER A 79 -24.66 2.75 -2.40
CA SER A 79 -25.12 1.37 -2.45
C SER A 79 -24.92 0.74 -3.84
N TYR A 80 -24.68 -0.57 -3.88
CA TYR A 80 -24.62 -1.30 -5.14
C TYR A 80 -25.90 -1.15 -5.98
N HIS A 81 -27.05 -0.98 -5.32
CA HIS A 81 -28.30 -0.65 -5.98
C HIS A 81 -28.24 0.71 -6.69
N ALA A 82 -27.68 1.75 -6.04
CA ALA A 82 -27.51 3.07 -6.66
C ALA A 82 -26.54 3.01 -7.86
N ILE A 83 -25.46 2.23 -7.75
CA ILE A 83 -24.52 2.01 -8.86
C ILE A 83 -25.22 1.28 -10.01
N GLN A 84 -25.96 0.22 -9.72
CA GLN A 84 -26.72 -0.53 -10.72
C GLN A 84 -27.76 0.34 -11.42
N SER A 85 -28.47 1.19 -10.67
CA SER A 85 -29.51 2.06 -11.23
C SER A 85 -28.92 3.10 -12.19
N LYS A 86 -27.72 3.64 -11.89
CA LYS A 86 -27.08 4.66 -12.73
C LYS A 86 -26.24 4.11 -13.87
N PHE A 87 -25.56 2.98 -13.67
CA PHE A 87 -24.52 2.46 -14.56
C PHE A 87 -24.78 1.02 -15.04
N GLY A 88 -25.91 0.43 -14.65
CA GLY A 88 -26.29 -0.92 -15.04
C GLY A 88 -25.70 -2.02 -14.15
N LYS A 89 -26.25 -3.23 -14.33
CA LYS A 89 -25.93 -4.40 -13.50
C LYS A 89 -24.47 -4.83 -13.60
N ASP A 90 -23.88 -4.73 -14.79
CA ASP A 90 -22.52 -5.19 -15.02
C ASP A 90 -21.48 -4.26 -14.37
N ALA A 91 -21.73 -2.95 -14.36
CA ALA A 91 -20.92 -2.00 -13.62
C ALA A 91 -20.97 -2.27 -12.10
N ALA A 92 -22.16 -2.49 -11.54
CA ALA A 92 -22.29 -2.83 -10.12
C ALA A 92 -21.56 -4.13 -9.75
N LYS A 93 -21.66 -5.16 -10.60
CA LYS A 93 -20.90 -6.41 -10.43
C LYS A 93 -19.39 -6.21 -10.56
N LEU A 94 -18.95 -5.39 -11.51
CA LEU A 94 -17.52 -5.08 -11.71
C LEU A 94 -16.95 -4.40 -10.46
N VAL A 95 -17.66 -3.39 -9.94
CA VAL A 95 -17.24 -2.71 -8.71
C VAL A 95 -17.20 -3.68 -7.53
N ALA A 96 -18.23 -4.51 -7.36
CA ALA A 96 -18.26 -5.49 -6.27
C ALA A 96 -17.05 -6.43 -6.32
N ARG A 97 -16.76 -6.99 -7.51
CA ARG A 97 -15.59 -7.86 -7.71
C ARG A 97 -14.28 -7.11 -7.45
N ALA A 98 -14.10 -5.93 -8.04
CA ALA A 98 -12.87 -5.15 -7.88
C ALA A 98 -12.60 -4.80 -6.41
N MET A 99 -13.63 -4.46 -5.64
CA MET A 99 -13.50 -4.19 -4.21
C MET A 99 -13.09 -5.45 -3.44
N THR A 100 -13.74 -6.59 -3.68
CA THR A 100 -13.36 -7.86 -3.04
C THR A 100 -11.93 -8.28 -3.40
N GLU A 101 -11.58 -8.25 -4.69
CA GLU A 101 -10.23 -8.60 -5.17
C GLU A 101 -9.15 -7.71 -4.54
N ALA A 102 -9.41 -6.41 -4.35
CA ALA A 102 -8.48 -5.50 -3.70
C ALA A 102 -8.24 -5.85 -2.22
N ILE A 103 -9.28 -6.33 -1.52
CA ILE A 103 -9.17 -6.80 -0.13
C ILE A 103 -8.32 -8.07 -0.08
N ASP A 104 -8.62 -9.03 -0.95
CA ASP A 104 -7.90 -10.30 -1.04
C ASP A 104 -6.41 -10.06 -1.35
N GLU A 105 -6.10 -9.14 -2.27
CA GLU A 105 -4.71 -8.79 -2.58
C GLU A 105 -3.99 -8.17 -1.38
N LEU A 106 -4.65 -7.26 -0.66
CA LEU A 106 -4.07 -6.64 0.53
C LEU A 106 -3.80 -7.67 1.63
N GLU A 107 -4.71 -8.62 1.83
CA GLU A 107 -4.52 -9.74 2.76
C GLU A 107 -3.32 -10.59 2.34
N GLN A 108 -3.24 -11.00 1.08
CA GLN A 108 -2.11 -11.78 0.55
C GLN A 108 -0.78 -11.04 0.73
N LEU A 109 -0.76 -9.73 0.47
CA LEU A 109 0.42 -8.89 0.69
C LEU A 109 0.82 -8.88 2.17
N ALA A 110 -0.13 -8.65 3.07
CA ALA A 110 0.14 -8.64 4.52
C ALA A 110 0.70 -9.98 5.01
N GLN A 111 0.12 -11.10 4.58
CA GLN A 111 0.58 -12.45 4.92
C GLN A 111 1.97 -12.75 4.34
N SER A 112 2.24 -12.33 3.10
CA SER A 112 3.54 -12.55 2.44
C SER A 112 4.69 -11.80 3.13
N CYS A 113 4.40 -10.62 3.70
CA CYS A 113 5.37 -9.82 4.44
C CYS A 113 5.62 -10.32 5.87
N CYS A 114 4.68 -11.05 6.47
CA CYS A 114 4.79 -11.55 7.84
C CYS A 114 5.75 -12.75 7.98
N LYS A 115 6.23 -13.33 6.86
CA LYS A 115 7.28 -14.36 6.88
C LYS A 115 8.65 -13.68 7.01
N PRO A 116 9.54 -14.12 7.93
CA PRO A 116 10.87 -13.54 8.07
C PRO A 116 11.65 -13.72 6.75
N ARG A 117 11.84 -12.63 6.02
CA ARG A 117 12.65 -12.61 4.80
C ARG A 117 14.11 -12.43 5.21
N SER A 118 14.99 -13.36 4.84
CA SER A 118 16.42 -13.15 4.93
C SER A 118 16.76 -11.86 4.18
N ARG A 119 17.50 -10.96 4.81
CA ARG A 119 17.96 -9.73 4.17
C ARG A 119 18.80 -10.13 2.96
N ARG A 120 18.35 -9.83 1.74
CA ARG A 120 19.28 -9.72 0.60
C ARG A 120 20.02 -8.41 0.78
N THR A 121 21.21 -8.50 1.36
CA THR A 121 22.25 -7.48 1.26
C THR A 121 23.13 -7.86 0.08
N ASP A 122 22.55 -7.89 -1.11
CA ASP A 122 23.28 -8.27 -2.33
C ASP A 122 23.10 -7.14 -3.35
N LEU A 123 23.78 -6.02 -3.10
CA LEU A 123 24.05 -4.96 -4.06
C LEU A 123 25.22 -4.15 -3.50
N MET A 124 26.42 -4.72 -3.69
CA MET A 124 27.71 -4.05 -3.84
C MET A 124 28.75 -5.15 -4.14
N SER A 125 28.90 -5.47 -5.43
CA SER A 125 30.08 -6.10 -6.02
C SER A 125 30.16 -5.67 -7.47
#